data_AF-A0A522TN81-F1
#
_entry.id   AF-A0A522TN81-F1
#
_cell.length_a   1.000
_cell.length_b   1.000
_cell.length_c   1.000
_cell.angle_alpha   90.00
_cell.angle_beta   90.00
_cell.angle_gamma   90.00
#
_symmetry.space_group_name_H-M   'P 1'
#
loop_
_entity.id
_entity.type
_entity.pdbx_description
1 polymer ?
#
loop_
_entity_poly.entity_id
_entity_poly.type
_entity_poly.pdbx_seq_one_letter_code
_entity_poly.pdbx_strand_id
1 'polypeptide(L)'
;MNTETHTVAGHSFDLPQLATENIQSAPSLAFMGAAAELDDFGKAARKIADDDLLSEAGKAAKAAPLAARTWQKVIDARASLDTFAATIDQREAALYAVPSLDDGASAVAIEDREARDWWRSLPAEGRLKMLSGLQTVGDDGEATFTRYSRLWVSLLRSPIPLPDHELAVVRDVWNSLRRIEKPSEYESILNDRNVLTWAMRGLAHLQGIASQATGWTLDQVADLVAGDDAREKVAAKMGVTHHQIHMAQIRKSR
;
A
#
# COMPACT_ATOMS: atom_id res chain seq x y z
N MET A 1 -6.95 6.54 -20.84
CA MET A 1 -6.34 7.01 -19.58
C MET A 1 -5.24 7.96 -19.98
N ASN A 2 -5.28 9.22 -19.54
CA ASN A 2 -4.23 10.18 -19.90
C ASN A 2 -2.94 9.80 -19.16
N THR A 3 -1.82 9.86 -19.87
CA THR A 3 -0.48 9.62 -19.33
C THR A 3 0.31 10.92 -19.36
N GLU A 4 1.20 11.09 -18.39
CA GLU A 4 2.15 12.19 -18.30
C GLU A 4 3.57 11.63 -18.38
N THR A 5 4.39 12.22 -19.25
CA THR A 5 5.79 11.84 -19.40
C THR A 5 6.63 12.57 -18.36
N HIS A 6 7.27 11.81 -17.48
CA HIS A 6 8.24 12.31 -16.52
C HIS A 6 9.65 12.13 -17.06
N THR A 7 10.49 13.16 -16.95
CA THR A 7 11.91 13.08 -17.30
C THR A 7 12.76 13.28 -16.05
N VAL A 8 13.58 12.30 -15.71
CA VAL A 8 14.44 12.30 -14.52
C VAL A 8 15.84 11.85 -14.91
N ALA A 9 16.86 12.65 -14.58
CA ALA A 9 18.26 12.38 -14.91
C ALA A 9 18.52 12.11 -16.42
N GLY A 10 17.66 12.61 -17.31
CA GLY A 10 17.72 12.39 -18.76
C GLY A 10 17.01 11.12 -19.25
N HIS A 11 16.36 10.36 -18.36
CA HIS A 11 15.51 9.23 -18.71
C HIS A 11 14.05 9.64 -18.66
N SER A 12 13.27 9.24 -19.66
CA SER A 12 11.83 9.50 -19.72
C SER A 12 11.03 8.23 -19.47
N PHE A 13 9.93 8.35 -18.75
CA PHE A 13 8.96 7.29 -18.51
C PHE A 13 7.56 7.88 -18.31
N ASP A 14 6.54 7.09 -18.62
CA ASP A 14 5.15 7.54 -18.54
C ASP A 14 4.49 7.02 -17.28
N LEU A 15 3.79 7.90 -16.57
CA LEU A 15 2.87 7.54 -15.50
C LEU A 15 1.45 7.97 -15.87
N PRO A 16 0.41 7.32 -15.31
CA PRO A 16 -0.93 7.87 -15.40
C PRO A 16 -0.96 9.30 -14.82
N GLN A 17 -1.69 10.19 -15.46
CA GLN A 17 -1.85 11.55 -14.96
C GLN A 17 -2.52 11.52 -13.58
N LEU A 18 -1.90 12.20 -12.61
CA LEU A 18 -2.44 12.34 -11.27
C LEU A 18 -3.35 13.58 -11.20
N ALA A 19 -4.47 13.49 -10.47
CA ALA A 19 -5.31 14.66 -10.23
C ALA A 19 -4.53 15.76 -9.47
N THR A 20 -4.76 17.02 -9.81
CA THR A 20 -4.00 18.17 -9.25
C THR A 20 -4.04 18.22 -7.72
N GLU A 21 -5.19 17.91 -7.12
CA GLU A 21 -5.40 17.83 -5.67
C GLU A 21 -4.51 16.79 -4.97
N ASN A 22 -4.05 15.77 -5.70
CA ASN A 22 -3.26 14.67 -5.17
C ASN A 22 -1.74 14.88 -5.30
N ILE A 23 -1.30 15.92 -6.00
CA ILE A 23 0.12 16.21 -6.21
C ILE A 23 0.83 16.51 -4.88
N GLN A 24 0.12 17.10 -3.92
CA GLN A 24 0.67 17.46 -2.60
C GLN A 24 0.49 16.37 -1.54
N SER A 25 -0.02 15.19 -1.91
CA SER A 25 -0.16 14.07 -0.98
C SER A 25 1.20 13.48 -0.59
N ALA A 26 1.26 12.82 0.57
CA ALA A 26 2.50 12.23 1.07
C ALA A 26 3.17 11.24 0.08
N PRO A 27 2.43 10.33 -0.60
CA PRO A 27 3.04 9.47 -1.61
C PRO A 27 3.65 10.23 -2.78
N SER A 28 2.97 11.28 -3.24
CA SER A 28 3.45 12.12 -4.33
C SER A 28 4.72 12.88 -3.95
N LEU A 29 4.76 13.46 -2.74
CA LEU A 29 5.94 14.14 -2.23
C LEU A 29 7.13 13.18 -2.04
N ALA A 30 6.90 11.95 -1.58
CA ALA A 30 7.94 10.93 -1.45
C ALA A 30 8.55 10.57 -2.82
N PHE A 31 7.71 10.35 -3.84
CA PHE A 31 8.16 10.11 -5.21
C PHE A 31 8.91 11.31 -5.78
N MET A 32 8.34 12.52 -5.70
CA MET A 32 8.96 13.74 -6.24
C MET A 32 10.29 14.05 -5.56
N GLY A 33 10.42 13.80 -4.25
CA GLY A 33 11.67 13.96 -3.52
C GLY A 33 12.76 13.00 -4.01
N ALA A 34 12.43 11.73 -4.26
CA ALA A 34 13.37 10.78 -4.85
C ALA A 34 13.75 11.13 -6.29
N ALA A 35 12.78 11.59 -7.10
CA ALA A 35 13.02 12.04 -8.46
C ALA A 35 13.94 13.26 -8.52
N ALA A 36 13.72 14.25 -7.65
CA ALA A 36 14.56 15.45 -7.56
C ALA A 36 16.00 15.10 -7.16
N GLU A 37 16.20 14.22 -6.18
CA GLU A 37 17.55 13.77 -5.80
C GLU A 37 18.26 13.06 -6.95
N LEU A 38 17.54 12.25 -7.73
CA LEU A 38 18.10 11.56 -8.89
C LEU A 38 18.49 12.54 -10.01
N ASP A 39 17.70 13.58 -10.24
CA ASP A 39 18.03 14.64 -11.19
C ASP A 39 19.26 15.46 -10.75
N ASP A 40 19.35 15.78 -9.46
CA ASP A 40 20.53 16.45 -8.88
C ASP A 40 21.78 15.59 -8.98
N PHE A 41 21.66 14.27 -8.74
CA PHE A 41 22.73 13.32 -9.00
C PHE A 41 23.14 13.34 -10.47
N GLY A 42 22.20 13.29 -11.41
CA GLY A 42 22.50 13.34 -12.85
C GLY A 42 23.28 14.59 -13.25
N LYS A 43 22.90 15.77 -12.73
CA LYS A 43 23.62 17.03 -12.96
C LYS A 43 25.03 17.00 -12.35
N ALA A 44 25.17 16.49 -11.13
CA ALA A 44 26.45 16.42 -10.45
C ALA A 44 27.40 15.39 -11.09
N ALA A 45 26.88 14.23 -11.49
CA ALA A 45 27.62 13.17 -12.16
C ALA A 45 28.20 13.65 -13.50
N ARG A 46 27.43 14.40 -14.30
CA ARG A 46 27.95 15.03 -15.54
C ARG A 46 29.09 15.99 -15.25
N LYS A 47 28.93 16.89 -14.27
CA LYS A 47 30.00 17.81 -13.85
C LYS A 47 31.27 17.09 -13.39
N ILE A 48 31.14 15.93 -12.74
CA ILE A 48 32.29 15.11 -12.32
C ILE A 48 32.92 14.41 -13.52
N ALA A 49 32.10 13.91 -14.45
CA ALA A 49 32.58 13.22 -15.66
C ALA A 49 33.39 14.17 -16.56
N ASP A 50 32.94 15.42 -16.70
CA ASP A 50 33.54 16.48 -17.52
C ASP A 50 34.73 17.20 -16.83
N ASP A 51 35.09 16.80 -15.61
CA ASP A 51 36.21 17.39 -14.85
C ASP A 51 37.55 16.75 -15.27
N ASP A 52 38.26 17.41 -16.18
CA ASP A 52 39.57 16.96 -16.72
C ASP A 52 40.69 16.88 -15.68
N LEU A 53 40.51 17.49 -14.50
CA LEU A 53 41.49 17.46 -13.42
C LEU A 53 41.40 16.18 -12.57
N LEU A 54 40.35 15.39 -12.75
CA LEU A 54 40.16 14.14 -12.02
C LEU A 54 40.57 12.93 -12.87
N SER A 55 41.35 12.04 -12.26
CA SER A 55 41.52 10.70 -12.79
C SER A 55 40.20 9.92 -12.70
N GLU A 56 40.06 8.85 -13.47
CA GLU A 56 38.87 7.97 -13.41
C GLU A 56 38.62 7.44 -11.99
N ALA A 57 39.67 7.10 -11.25
CA ALA A 57 39.56 6.72 -9.84
C ALA A 57 39.05 7.87 -8.96
N GLY A 58 39.51 9.11 -9.22
CA GLY A 58 39.03 10.31 -8.53
C GLY A 58 37.57 10.64 -8.83
N LYS A 59 37.14 10.48 -10.09
CA LYS A 59 35.74 10.64 -10.50
C LYS A 59 34.84 9.63 -9.79
N ALA A 60 35.23 8.34 -9.78
CA ALA A 60 34.51 7.30 -9.07
C ALA A 60 34.41 7.58 -7.56
N ALA A 61 35.51 7.98 -6.92
CA ALA A 61 35.52 8.33 -5.50
C ALA A 61 34.62 9.54 -5.17
N LYS A 62 34.58 10.54 -6.06
CA LYS A 62 33.74 11.75 -5.90
C LYS A 62 32.25 11.45 -6.17
N ALA A 63 31.94 10.54 -7.08
CA ALA A 63 30.57 10.14 -7.41
C ALA A 63 29.95 9.18 -6.38
N ALA A 64 30.76 8.31 -5.75
CA ALA A 64 30.29 7.32 -4.79
C ALA A 64 29.39 7.86 -3.65
N PRO A 65 29.74 8.94 -2.92
CA PRO A 65 28.86 9.46 -1.87
C PRO A 65 27.55 10.05 -2.41
N LEU A 66 27.55 10.58 -3.64
CA LEU A 66 26.34 11.07 -4.30
C LEU A 66 25.42 9.90 -4.66
N ALA A 67 25.96 8.83 -5.23
CA ALA A 67 25.21 7.62 -5.52
C ALA A 67 24.60 7.00 -4.26
N ALA A 68 25.36 6.94 -3.17
CA ALA A 68 24.88 6.47 -1.87
C ALA A 68 23.68 7.29 -1.37
N ARG A 69 23.79 8.63 -1.44
CA ARG A 69 22.71 9.54 -1.05
C ARG A 69 21.46 9.37 -1.92
N THR A 70 21.63 9.22 -3.23
CA THR A 70 20.52 8.97 -4.16
C THR A 70 19.79 7.69 -3.81
N TRP A 71 20.51 6.58 -3.64
CA TRP A 71 19.91 5.30 -3.24
C TRP A 71 19.23 5.40 -1.88
N GLN A 72 19.83 6.12 -0.93
CA GLN A 72 19.21 6.36 0.37
C GLN A 72 17.85 7.06 0.22
N LYS A 73 17.75 8.07 -0.66
CA LYS A 73 16.47 8.74 -0.91
C LYS A 73 15.43 7.85 -1.58
N VAL A 74 15.82 6.98 -2.50
CA VAL A 74 14.89 6.01 -3.10
C VAL A 74 14.38 5.01 -2.05
N ILE A 75 15.26 4.53 -1.17
CA ILE A 75 14.90 3.63 -0.06
C ILE A 75 13.98 4.33 0.95
N ASP A 76 14.30 5.57 1.36
CA ASP A 76 13.50 6.34 2.29
C ASP A 76 12.10 6.65 1.71
N ALA A 77 12.03 6.96 0.41
CA ALA A 77 10.76 7.12 -0.29
C ALA A 77 9.94 5.82 -0.24
N ARG A 78 10.56 4.66 -0.50
CA ARG A 78 9.86 3.37 -0.40
C ARG A 78 9.35 3.10 1.00
N ALA A 79 10.16 3.34 2.03
CA ALA A 79 9.77 3.19 3.42
C ALA A 79 8.56 4.08 3.79
N SER A 80 8.56 5.31 3.27
CA SER A 80 7.45 6.27 3.45
C SER A 80 6.16 5.76 2.79
N LEU A 81 6.24 5.19 1.58
CA LEU A 81 5.11 4.59 0.89
C LEU A 81 4.57 3.35 1.63
N ASP A 82 5.44 2.49 2.15
CA ASP A 82 5.04 1.32 2.93
C ASP A 82 4.34 1.73 4.24
N THR A 83 4.80 2.81 4.88
CA THR A 83 4.14 3.37 6.08
C THR A 83 2.76 3.91 5.72
N PHE A 84 2.65 4.66 4.62
CA PHE A 84 1.37 5.18 4.16
C PHE A 84 0.39 4.05 3.79
N ALA A 85 0.86 2.98 3.15
CA ALA A 85 0.06 1.79 2.87
C ALA A 85 -0.55 1.19 4.14
N ALA A 86 0.26 1.04 5.20
CA ALA A 86 -0.23 0.56 6.49
C ALA A 86 -1.30 1.48 7.10
N THR A 87 -1.20 2.81 6.93
CA THR A 87 -2.24 3.74 7.40
C THR A 87 -3.55 3.60 6.63
N ILE A 88 -3.49 3.37 5.31
CA ILE A 88 -4.67 3.09 4.49
C ILE A 88 -5.31 1.79 4.94
N ASP A 89 -4.53 0.73 5.12
CA ASP A 89 -5.04 -0.58 5.51
C ASP A 89 -5.69 -0.54 6.90
N GLN A 90 -5.15 0.25 7.83
CA GLN A 90 -5.79 0.49 9.13
C GLN A 90 -7.12 1.23 9.02
N ARG A 91 -7.19 2.28 8.19
CA ARG A 91 -8.44 3.03 7.95
C ARG A 91 -9.49 2.17 7.26
N GLU A 92 -9.09 1.37 6.27
CA GLU A 92 -9.98 0.42 5.60
C GLU A 92 -10.49 -0.66 6.56
N ALA A 93 -9.60 -1.23 7.38
CA ALA A 93 -9.99 -2.17 8.42
C ALA A 93 -10.98 -1.54 9.42
N ALA A 94 -10.78 -0.28 9.81
CA ALA A 94 -11.69 0.45 10.68
C ALA A 94 -13.04 0.78 10.00
N LEU A 95 -13.05 1.10 8.70
CA LEU A 95 -14.26 1.34 7.93
C LEU A 95 -15.16 0.10 7.92
N TYR A 96 -14.56 -1.06 7.68
CA TYR A 96 -15.24 -2.36 7.57
C TYR A 96 -15.32 -3.14 8.89
N ALA A 97 -14.81 -2.58 9.99
CA ALA A 97 -14.84 -3.24 11.29
C ALA A 97 -16.28 -3.56 11.71
N VAL A 98 -16.53 -4.84 12.00
CA VAL A 98 -17.78 -5.29 12.60
C VAL A 98 -17.78 -4.80 14.05
N PRO A 99 -18.82 -4.10 14.53
CA PRO A 99 -18.81 -3.57 15.89
C PRO A 99 -18.64 -4.71 16.89
N SER A 100 -17.80 -4.57 17.92
CA SER A 100 -17.69 -5.55 19.00
C SER A 100 -18.91 -5.49 19.93
N LEU A 101 -19.09 -6.53 20.76
CA LEU A 101 -19.97 -6.47 21.92
C LEU A 101 -19.15 -5.97 23.11
N ASP A 102 -19.69 -5.04 23.89
CA ASP A 102 -19.09 -4.64 25.16
C ASP A 102 -19.23 -5.75 26.20
N ASP A 103 -18.28 -5.85 27.15
CA ASP A 103 -18.24 -6.93 28.16
C ASP A 103 -19.50 -7.02 29.06
N GLY A 104 -20.29 -5.94 29.12
CA GLY A 104 -21.56 -5.89 29.85
C GLY A 104 -22.82 -6.15 29.01
N ALA A 105 -22.70 -6.32 27.69
CA ALA A 105 -23.83 -6.40 26.76
C ALA A 105 -24.43 -7.83 26.66
N SER A 106 -24.70 -8.45 27.80
CA SER A 106 -25.20 -9.84 27.88
C SER A 106 -26.54 -10.04 27.16
N ALA A 107 -27.45 -9.07 27.24
CA ALA A 107 -28.71 -9.09 26.50
C ALA A 107 -28.48 -9.12 24.98
N VAL A 108 -27.56 -8.30 24.48
CA VAL A 108 -27.23 -8.25 23.04
C VAL A 108 -26.57 -9.56 22.60
N ALA A 109 -25.74 -10.18 23.43
CA ALA A 109 -25.14 -11.47 23.15
C ALA A 109 -26.19 -12.60 23.03
N ILE A 110 -27.26 -12.56 23.86
CA ILE A 110 -28.39 -13.49 23.78
C ILE A 110 -29.16 -13.25 22.48
N GLU A 111 -29.50 -12.01 22.16
CA GLU A 111 -30.19 -11.66 20.92
C GLU A 111 -29.37 -12.06 19.67
N ASP A 112 -28.04 -11.88 19.68
CA ASP A 112 -27.14 -12.33 18.62
C ASP A 112 -27.15 -13.86 18.50
N ARG A 113 -27.25 -14.60 19.61
CA ARG A 113 -27.40 -16.05 19.59
C ARG A 113 -28.73 -16.46 18.97
N GLU A 114 -29.85 -15.86 19.40
CA GLU A 114 -31.18 -16.17 18.88
C GLU A 114 -31.29 -15.89 17.38
N ALA A 115 -30.74 -14.77 16.91
CA ALA A 115 -30.70 -14.43 15.49
C ALA A 115 -29.91 -15.48 14.67
N ARG A 116 -28.77 -15.95 15.20
CA ARG A 116 -27.97 -17.02 14.57
C ARG A 116 -28.68 -18.36 14.57
N ASP A 117 -29.34 -18.74 15.67
CA ASP A 117 -30.06 -20.00 15.78
C ASP A 117 -31.27 -20.00 14.84
N TRP A 118 -31.97 -18.87 14.73
CA TRP A 118 -33.01 -18.67 13.73
C TRP A 118 -32.46 -18.80 12.31
N TRP A 119 -31.34 -18.15 11.96
CA TRP A 119 -30.71 -18.27 10.64
C TRP A 119 -30.40 -19.72 10.28
N ARG A 120 -29.80 -20.46 11.21
CA ARG A 120 -29.46 -21.89 11.01
C ARG A 120 -30.69 -22.78 10.91
N SER A 121 -31.81 -22.38 11.52
CA SER A 121 -33.08 -23.10 11.42
C SER A 121 -33.75 -22.95 10.06
N LEU A 122 -33.41 -21.92 9.28
CA LEU A 122 -34.00 -21.67 7.97
C LEU A 122 -33.58 -22.77 6.96
N PRO A 123 -34.52 -23.25 6.13
CA PRO A 123 -34.19 -24.08 4.98
C PRO A 123 -33.17 -23.36 4.06
N ALA A 124 -32.35 -24.14 3.36
CA ALA A 124 -31.33 -23.60 2.44
C ALA A 124 -31.92 -22.60 1.42
N GLU A 125 -33.10 -22.90 0.87
CA GLU A 125 -33.83 -22.00 -0.03
C GLU A 125 -34.21 -20.67 0.64
N GLY A 126 -34.63 -20.70 1.91
CA GLY A 126 -34.95 -19.50 2.69
C GLY A 126 -33.73 -18.61 2.92
N ARG A 127 -32.59 -19.22 3.27
CA ARG A 127 -31.31 -18.51 3.41
C ARG A 127 -30.85 -17.91 2.09
N LEU A 128 -30.89 -18.68 1.00
CA LEU A 128 -30.55 -18.21 -0.33
C LEU A 128 -31.42 -17.04 -0.76
N LYS A 129 -32.74 -17.11 -0.53
CA LYS A 129 -33.67 -16.02 -0.85
C LYS A 129 -33.35 -14.74 -0.07
N MET A 130 -32.97 -14.86 1.20
CA MET A 130 -32.55 -13.72 2.01
C MET A 130 -31.22 -13.14 1.51
N LEU A 131 -30.22 -13.98 1.22
CA LEU A 131 -28.93 -13.54 0.68
C LEU A 131 -29.08 -12.90 -0.70
N SER A 132 -29.90 -13.46 -1.59
CA SER A 132 -30.16 -12.88 -2.91
C SER A 132 -30.89 -11.54 -2.83
N GLY A 133 -31.79 -11.38 -1.84
CA GLY A 133 -32.47 -10.09 -1.59
C GLY A 133 -31.53 -9.00 -1.08
N LEU A 134 -30.35 -9.36 -0.56
CA LEU A 134 -29.29 -8.40 -0.22
C LEU A 134 -28.39 -8.03 -1.41
N GLN A 135 -28.28 -8.92 -2.40
CA GLN A 135 -27.44 -8.72 -3.58
C GLN A 135 -28.12 -7.84 -4.64
N THR A 136 -29.43 -7.66 -4.59
CA THR A 136 -30.15 -6.69 -5.42
C THR A 136 -29.84 -5.26 -4.95
N VAL A 137 -28.85 -4.64 -5.59
CA VAL A 137 -28.42 -3.26 -5.34
C VAL A 137 -29.49 -2.29 -5.86
N GLY A 138 -30.12 -1.54 -4.95
CA GLY A 138 -31.19 -0.56 -5.18
C GLY A 138 -31.96 -0.26 -3.88
N ASP A 139 -33.01 0.55 -3.94
CA ASP A 139 -33.84 0.94 -2.78
C ASP A 139 -34.33 -0.28 -1.94
N ASP A 140 -34.62 -1.40 -2.60
CA ASP A 140 -35.08 -2.64 -1.95
C ASP A 140 -33.98 -3.38 -1.17
N GLY A 141 -32.72 -3.29 -1.62
CA GLY A 141 -31.56 -3.90 -0.96
C GLY A 141 -31.18 -3.16 0.32
N GLU A 142 -31.24 -1.83 0.30
CA GLU A 142 -31.02 -0.98 1.47
C GLU A 142 -32.13 -1.17 2.52
N ALA A 143 -33.40 -1.25 2.08
CA ALA A 143 -34.53 -1.54 2.96
C ALA A 143 -34.42 -2.95 3.58
N THR A 144 -34.04 -3.95 2.79
CA THR A 144 -33.88 -5.34 3.25
C THR A 144 -32.72 -5.47 4.23
N PHE A 145 -31.57 -4.85 3.96
CA PHE A 145 -30.49 -4.86 4.95
C PHE A 145 -30.85 -4.07 6.19
N THR A 146 -31.40 -2.87 6.09
CA THR A 146 -31.79 -2.07 7.27
C THR A 146 -32.73 -2.86 8.17
N ARG A 147 -33.71 -3.55 7.56
CA ARG A 147 -34.65 -4.44 8.23
C ARG A 147 -33.97 -5.60 8.97
N TYR A 148 -32.87 -6.13 8.43
CA TYR A 148 -32.16 -7.28 8.99
C TYR A 148 -30.74 -6.94 9.48
N SER A 149 -30.42 -5.66 9.69
CA SER A 149 -29.07 -5.16 10.01
C SER A 149 -28.49 -5.87 11.23
N ARG A 150 -29.33 -6.06 12.24
CA ARG A 150 -29.02 -6.80 13.45
C ARG A 150 -28.68 -8.27 13.20
N LEU A 151 -29.41 -8.94 12.32
CA LEU A 151 -29.10 -10.32 11.92
C LEU A 151 -27.72 -10.39 11.27
N TRP A 152 -27.42 -9.50 10.31
CA TRP A 152 -26.14 -9.51 9.61
C TRP A 152 -24.96 -9.29 10.54
N VAL A 153 -25.08 -8.34 11.48
CA VAL A 153 -24.07 -8.12 12.51
C VAL A 153 -23.90 -9.36 13.39
N SER A 154 -25.00 -10.01 13.82
CA SER A 154 -24.94 -11.23 14.64
C SER A 154 -24.25 -12.40 13.94
N LEU A 155 -24.46 -12.53 12.62
CA LEU A 155 -23.83 -13.53 11.76
C LEU A 155 -22.32 -13.28 11.63
N LEU A 156 -21.91 -12.02 11.44
CA LEU A 156 -20.50 -11.63 11.35
C LEU A 156 -19.75 -11.76 12.68
N ARG A 157 -20.45 -11.59 13.80
CA ARG A 157 -19.91 -11.82 15.16
C ARG A 157 -19.95 -13.30 15.59
N SER A 158 -20.44 -14.20 14.75
CA SER A 158 -20.58 -15.60 15.12
C SER A 158 -19.22 -16.23 15.43
N PRO A 159 -19.03 -16.84 16.62
CA PRO A 159 -17.82 -17.62 16.91
C PRO A 159 -17.78 -18.93 16.12
N ILE A 160 -18.93 -19.38 15.61
CA ILE A 160 -19.05 -20.55 14.73
C ILE A 160 -19.06 -20.04 13.29
N PRO A 161 -18.09 -20.43 12.45
CA PRO A 161 -18.02 -19.95 11.08
C PRO A 161 -19.25 -20.38 10.29
N LEU A 162 -19.76 -19.46 9.47
CA LEU A 162 -20.74 -19.78 8.44
C LEU A 162 -20.05 -20.53 7.29
N PRO A 163 -20.79 -21.27 6.45
CA PRO A 163 -20.25 -21.75 5.18
C PRO A 163 -19.62 -20.60 4.39
N ASP A 164 -18.46 -20.84 3.77
CA ASP A 164 -17.63 -19.78 3.16
C ASP A 164 -18.40 -18.88 2.17
N HIS A 165 -19.28 -19.48 1.36
CA HIS A 165 -20.10 -18.74 0.40
C HIS A 165 -21.14 -17.83 1.08
N GLU A 166 -21.76 -18.26 2.18
CA GLU A 166 -22.69 -17.42 2.95
C GLU A 166 -21.93 -16.27 3.62
N LEU A 167 -20.77 -16.57 4.22
CA LEU A 167 -19.94 -15.56 4.88
C LEU A 167 -19.45 -14.48 3.91
N ALA A 168 -19.03 -14.88 2.70
CA ALA A 168 -18.60 -13.95 1.66
C ALA A 168 -19.72 -12.96 1.30
N VAL A 169 -20.94 -13.46 1.05
CA VAL A 169 -22.09 -12.60 0.72
C VAL A 169 -22.43 -11.65 1.87
N VAL A 170 -22.47 -12.14 3.11
CA VAL A 170 -22.77 -11.29 4.28
C VAL A 170 -21.70 -10.21 4.45
N ARG A 171 -20.42 -10.53 4.24
CA ARG A 171 -19.32 -9.56 4.29
C ARG A 171 -19.38 -8.53 3.16
N ASP A 172 -19.68 -8.95 1.94
CA ASP A 172 -19.75 -8.04 0.79
C ASP A 172 -20.88 -7.02 0.95
N VAL A 173 -22.02 -7.47 1.45
CA VAL A 173 -23.17 -6.61 1.74
C VAL A 173 -22.83 -5.65 2.88
N TRP A 174 -22.24 -6.14 3.97
CA TRP A 174 -21.75 -5.30 5.07
C TRP A 174 -20.79 -4.22 4.55
N ASN A 175 -19.77 -4.59 3.79
CA ASN A 175 -18.80 -3.66 3.23
C ASN A 175 -19.46 -2.62 2.32
N SER A 176 -20.41 -3.04 1.47
CA SER A 176 -21.14 -2.13 0.58
C SER A 176 -21.91 -1.06 1.35
N LEU A 177 -22.52 -1.42 2.47
CA LEU A 177 -23.25 -0.47 3.31
C LEU A 177 -22.32 0.45 4.07
N ARG A 178 -21.19 -0.05 4.58
CA ARG A 178 -20.19 0.81 5.20
C ARG A 178 -19.68 1.88 4.24
N ARG A 179 -19.62 1.59 2.94
CA ARG A 179 -19.32 2.58 1.90
C ARG A 179 -20.45 3.60 1.72
N ILE A 180 -21.71 3.18 1.78
CA ILE A 180 -22.88 4.07 1.68
C ILE A 180 -23.02 4.96 2.93
N GLU A 181 -22.80 4.41 4.12
CA GLU A 181 -22.89 5.13 5.40
C GLU A 181 -21.74 6.13 5.60
N LYS A 182 -20.56 5.82 5.05
CA LYS A 182 -19.35 6.66 5.15
C LYS A 182 -18.73 6.89 3.76
N PRO A 183 -19.43 7.56 2.84
CA PRO A 183 -18.99 7.69 1.45
C PRO A 183 -17.70 8.51 1.35
N SER A 184 -17.58 9.58 2.13
CA SER A 184 -16.37 10.43 2.15
C SER A 184 -15.12 9.69 2.62
N GLU A 185 -15.22 8.84 3.66
CA GLU A 185 -14.09 8.04 4.14
C GLU A 185 -13.70 6.98 3.10
N TYR A 186 -14.68 6.32 2.49
CA TYR A 186 -14.43 5.36 1.43
C TYR A 186 -13.75 5.99 0.20
N GLU A 187 -14.27 7.12 -0.28
CA GLU A 187 -13.68 7.87 -1.39
C GLU A 187 -12.27 8.34 -1.06
N SER A 188 -12.03 8.82 0.17
CA SER A 188 -10.69 9.18 0.64
C SER A 188 -9.73 7.99 0.61
N ILE A 189 -10.14 6.82 1.12
CA ILE A 189 -9.32 5.59 1.08
C ILE A 189 -9.02 5.16 -0.36
N LEU A 190 -10.02 5.20 -1.26
CA LEU A 190 -9.82 4.87 -2.67
C LEU A 190 -8.83 5.83 -3.34
N ASN A 191 -8.98 7.13 -3.08
CA ASN A 191 -8.08 8.14 -3.58
C ASN A 191 -6.65 7.89 -3.09
N ASP A 192 -6.47 7.68 -1.79
CA ASP A 192 -5.16 7.39 -1.20
C ASP A 192 -4.51 6.13 -1.79
N ARG A 193 -5.30 5.08 -2.07
CA ARG A 193 -4.82 3.88 -2.77
C ARG A 193 -4.38 4.15 -4.20
N ASN A 194 -5.12 4.98 -4.92
CA ASN A 194 -4.78 5.36 -6.29
C ASN A 194 -3.46 6.13 -6.33
N VAL A 195 -3.29 7.11 -5.43
CA VAL A 195 -2.05 7.89 -5.32
C VAL A 195 -0.88 7.01 -4.87
N LEU A 196 -1.06 6.14 -3.88
CA LEU A 196 -0.04 5.18 -3.46
C LEU A 196 0.39 4.28 -4.63
N THR A 197 -0.56 3.75 -5.40
CA THR A 197 -0.28 2.90 -6.57
C THR A 197 0.50 3.66 -7.63
N TRP A 198 0.12 4.91 -7.89
CA TRP A 198 0.84 5.80 -8.79
C TRP A 198 2.29 6.01 -8.34
N ALA A 199 2.49 6.37 -7.06
CA ALA A 199 3.82 6.63 -6.50
C ALA A 199 4.70 5.37 -6.49
N MET A 200 4.13 4.20 -6.18
CA MET A 200 4.82 2.91 -6.21
C MET A 200 5.30 2.53 -7.61
N ARG A 201 4.48 2.77 -8.65
CA ARG A 201 4.88 2.59 -10.06
C ARG A 201 6.01 3.54 -10.43
N GLY A 202 5.87 4.82 -10.10
CA GLY A 202 6.91 5.82 -10.33
C GLY A 202 8.23 5.45 -9.66
N LEU A 203 8.19 5.02 -8.40
CA LEU A 203 9.38 4.64 -7.65
C LEU A 203 10.08 3.40 -8.24
N ALA A 204 9.34 2.46 -8.82
CA ALA A 204 9.93 1.33 -9.53
C ALA A 204 10.73 1.78 -10.78
N HIS A 205 10.23 2.79 -11.51
CA HIS A 205 11.01 3.40 -12.59
C HIS A 205 12.25 4.13 -12.06
N LEU A 206 12.10 4.92 -10.99
CA LEU A 206 13.23 5.62 -10.36
C LEU A 206 14.31 4.67 -9.86
N GLN A 207 13.95 3.49 -9.34
CA GLN A 207 14.91 2.46 -8.96
C GLN A 207 15.74 1.98 -10.16
N GLY A 208 15.09 1.71 -11.29
CA GLY A 208 15.78 1.33 -12.53
C GLY A 208 16.71 2.43 -13.03
N ILE A 209 16.24 3.68 -13.05
CA ILE A 209 17.04 4.85 -13.44
C ILE A 209 18.19 5.06 -12.47
N ALA A 210 17.99 4.90 -11.16
CA ALA A 210 19.04 5.03 -10.15
C ALA A 210 20.15 4.00 -10.38
N SER A 211 19.82 2.74 -10.66
CA SER A 211 20.82 1.72 -10.98
C SER A 211 21.61 2.07 -12.26
N GLN A 212 20.94 2.53 -13.31
CA GLN A 212 21.61 2.92 -14.55
C GLN A 212 22.48 4.17 -14.37
N ALA A 213 21.97 5.20 -13.71
CA ALA A 213 22.66 6.48 -13.54
C ALA A 213 23.84 6.37 -12.58
N THR A 214 23.69 5.64 -11.47
CA THR A 214 24.76 5.48 -10.47
C THR A 214 25.76 4.39 -10.82
N GLY A 215 25.38 3.45 -11.70
CA GLY A 215 26.13 2.23 -11.96
C GLY A 215 26.17 1.26 -10.78
N TRP A 216 25.40 1.51 -9.71
CA TRP A 216 25.42 0.65 -8.52
C TRP A 216 24.66 -0.65 -8.76
N THR A 217 25.28 -1.73 -8.32
CA THR A 217 24.66 -3.06 -8.26
C THR A 217 23.83 -3.23 -6.98
N LEU A 218 22.96 -4.23 -6.97
CA LEU A 218 22.21 -4.60 -5.76
C LEU A 218 23.12 -5.01 -4.60
N ASP A 219 24.35 -5.48 -4.86
CA ASP A 219 25.33 -5.78 -3.81
C ASP A 219 25.82 -4.52 -3.11
N GLN A 220 26.04 -3.43 -3.86
CA GLN A 220 26.43 -2.13 -3.29
C GLN A 220 25.27 -1.49 -2.53
N VAL A 221 24.03 -1.66 -3.01
CA VAL A 221 22.84 -1.26 -2.26
C VAL A 221 22.71 -2.09 -0.98
N ALA A 222 23.01 -3.40 -1.02
CA ALA A 222 23.05 -4.23 0.19
C ALA A 222 24.11 -3.74 1.19
N ASP A 223 25.31 -3.39 0.71
CA ASP A 223 26.36 -2.79 1.54
C ASP A 223 25.92 -1.47 2.18
N LEU A 224 25.15 -0.64 1.45
CA LEU A 224 24.59 0.60 1.98
C LEU A 224 23.65 0.35 3.17
N VAL A 225 22.74 -0.62 3.05
CA VAL A 225 21.69 -0.86 4.06
C VAL A 225 22.09 -1.83 5.18
N ALA A 226 23.17 -2.60 5.01
CA ALA A 226 23.55 -3.63 5.97
C ALA A 226 23.75 -3.07 7.40
N GLY A 227 23.09 -3.68 8.39
CA GLY A 227 23.11 -3.27 9.79
C GLY A 227 21.97 -2.32 10.19
N ASP A 228 21.06 -1.99 9.27
CA ASP A 228 19.80 -1.30 9.56
C ASP A 228 18.62 -2.19 9.16
N ASP A 229 18.06 -2.91 10.14
CA ASP A 229 16.96 -3.87 9.94
C ASP A 229 15.75 -3.27 9.21
N ALA A 230 15.46 -1.98 9.41
CA ALA A 230 14.34 -1.33 8.76
C ALA A 230 14.63 -1.12 7.27
N ARG A 231 15.82 -0.64 6.94
CA ARG A 231 16.26 -0.44 5.54
C ARG A 231 16.51 -1.75 4.81
N GLU A 232 17.00 -2.78 5.49
CA GLU A 232 17.16 -4.12 4.94
C GLU A 232 15.82 -4.69 4.45
N LYS A 233 14.76 -4.58 5.25
CA LYS A 233 13.40 -5.01 4.87
C LYS A 233 12.86 -4.24 3.67
N VAL A 234 13.15 -2.95 3.57
CA VAL A 234 12.73 -2.10 2.45
C VAL A 234 13.50 -2.46 1.18
N ALA A 235 14.83 -2.61 1.28
CA ALA A 235 15.69 -3.00 0.18
C ALA A 235 15.31 -4.40 -0.37
N ALA A 236 14.86 -5.30 0.49
CA ALA A 236 14.35 -6.61 0.06
C ALA A 236 13.13 -6.50 -0.86
N LYS A 237 12.22 -5.58 -0.59
CA LYS A 237 11.07 -5.29 -1.49
C LYS A 237 11.48 -4.64 -2.80
N MET A 238 12.69 -4.10 -2.86
CA MET A 238 13.32 -3.54 -4.06
C MET A 238 14.20 -4.57 -4.78
N GLY A 239 14.20 -5.84 -4.36
CA GLY A 239 14.90 -6.93 -5.04
C GLY A 239 16.30 -7.23 -4.50
N VAL A 240 16.77 -6.57 -3.45
CA VAL A 240 18.00 -6.99 -2.75
C VAL A 240 17.72 -8.30 -2.01
N THR A 241 18.48 -9.35 -2.33
CA THR A 241 18.23 -10.67 -1.74
C THR A 241 18.79 -10.78 -0.32
N HIS A 242 18.24 -11.70 0.48
CA HIS A 242 18.75 -12.01 1.81
C HIS A 242 20.22 -12.47 1.78
N HIS A 243 20.64 -13.19 0.74
CA HIS A 243 22.03 -13.59 0.57
C HIS A 243 22.96 -12.37 0.43
N GLN A 244 22.57 -11.37 -0.36
CA GLN A 244 23.36 -10.15 -0.57
C GLN A 244 23.50 -9.33 0.72
N ILE A 245 22.41 -9.18 1.48
CA ILE A 245 22.42 -8.51 2.79
C ILE A 245 23.35 -9.25 3.76
N HIS A 246 23.24 -10.58 3.83
CA HIS A 246 24.11 -11.37 4.69
C HIS A 246 25.59 -11.24 4.32
N MET A 247 25.92 -11.29 3.02
CA MET A 247 27.29 -11.09 2.55
C MET A 247 27.80 -9.67 2.87
N ALA A 248 26.95 -8.65 2.76
CA ALA A 248 27.28 -7.28 3.14
C ALA A 248 27.56 -7.13 4.65
N GLN A 249 26.77 -7.79 5.50
CA GLN A 249 27.02 -7.83 6.95
C GLN A 249 28.36 -8.52 7.30
N ILE A 250 28.69 -9.62 6.61
CA ILE A 250 30.01 -10.27 6.76
C ILE A 250 31.13 -9.31 6.37
N ARG A 251 30.99 -8.56 5.26
CA ARG A 251 31.99 -7.57 4.84
C ARG A 251 32.19 -6.46 5.87
N LYS A 252 31.12 -5.96 6.50
CA LYS A 252 31.19 -4.91 7.52
C LYS A 252 31.77 -5.36 8.86
N SER A 253 31.78 -6.66 9.16
CA SER A 253 32.27 -7.20 10.44
C SER A 253 33.77 -7.53 10.44
N ARG A 254 34.46 -7.36 9.30
CA ARG A 254 35.91 -7.53 9.15
C ARG A 254 36.62 -6.19 9.24
#